data_AF-A0A967WCU8-F1
#
_entry.id   AF-A0A967WCU8-F1
#
_cell.length_a   1.000
_cell.length_b   1.000
_cell.length_c   1.000
_cell.angle_alpha   90.00
_cell.angle_beta   90.00
_cell.angle_gamma   90.00
#
_symmetry.space_group_name_H-M   'P 1'
#
loop_
_entity.id
_entity.type
_entity.pdbx_description
1 polymer ?
#
loop_
_entity_poly.entity_id
_entity_poly.type
_entity_poly.pdbx_seq_one_letter_code
_entity_poly.pdbx_strand_id
1 'polypeptide(L)' 'MSKASAIAEDQDDDGDGLPNRYELHLGTSPFAADSDYDGLTDREEVRGVHCPTATDPNFH' A
#
# COMPACT_ATOMS: atom_id res chain seq x y z
N MET A 1 13.62 -15.10 -17.97
CA MET A 1 13.35 -13.79 -17.35
C MET A 1 12.13 -13.99 -16.48
N SER A 2 12.35 -14.52 -15.28
CA SER A 2 12.24 -13.78 -14.01
C SER A 2 10.78 -13.78 -13.53
N LYS A 3 10.35 -14.87 -12.89
CA LYS A 3 9.25 -14.78 -11.93
C LYS A 3 9.83 -14.05 -10.73
N ALA A 4 9.70 -12.73 -10.71
CA ALA A 4 9.58 -12.03 -9.43
C ALA A 4 8.53 -12.81 -8.63
N SER A 5 8.83 -13.13 -7.36
CA SER A 5 7.91 -13.82 -6.44
C SER A 5 6.48 -13.39 -6.75
N ALA A 6 5.63 -14.34 -7.16
CA ALA A 6 4.32 -14.04 -7.70
C ALA A 6 3.46 -13.43 -6.58
N ILE A 7 3.49 -12.09 -6.47
CA ILE A 7 2.55 -11.32 -5.67
C ILE A 7 1.19 -11.67 -6.26
N ALA A 8 0.33 -12.30 -5.47
CA ALA A 8 -0.98 -12.68 -5.95
C ALA A 8 -1.82 -11.41 -6.05
N GLU A 9 -1.97 -10.86 -7.25
CA GLU A 9 -2.61 -9.55 -7.49
C GLU A 9 -4.02 -9.39 -6.88
N ASP A 10 -4.75 -10.48 -6.71
CA ASP A 10 -6.10 -10.49 -6.11
C ASP A 10 -6.09 -10.83 -4.60
N GLN A 11 -4.92 -11.12 -4.03
CA GLN A 11 -4.73 -11.35 -2.61
C GLN A 11 -4.42 -10.03 -1.90
N ASP A 12 -4.53 -10.06 -0.59
CA ASP A 12 -4.17 -9.03 0.38
C ASP A 12 -3.09 -9.69 1.26
N ASP A 13 -1.81 -9.47 0.92
CA ASP A 13 -0.68 -10.21 1.52
C ASP A 13 -0.30 -9.68 2.90
N ASP A 14 -0.60 -8.43 3.21
CA ASP A 14 -0.36 -7.79 4.51
C ASP A 14 -1.59 -7.72 5.43
N GLY A 15 -2.79 -7.95 4.88
CA GLY A 15 -4.02 -8.06 5.62
C GLY A 15 -4.65 -6.72 6.00
N ASP A 16 -4.30 -5.63 5.31
CA ASP A 16 -4.85 -4.29 5.57
C ASP A 16 -6.27 -4.12 4.98
N GLY A 17 -6.68 -5.03 4.08
CA GLY A 17 -7.96 -5.06 3.40
C GLY A 17 -7.95 -4.40 2.01
N LEU A 18 -6.78 -4.10 1.46
CA LEU A 18 -6.55 -3.62 0.11
C LEU A 18 -5.86 -4.74 -0.70
N PRO A 19 -6.37 -5.08 -1.89
CA PRO A 19 -5.71 -6.12 -2.69
C PRO A 19 -4.37 -5.63 -3.26
N ASN A 20 -3.39 -6.53 -3.36
CA ASN A 20 -2.05 -6.28 -3.90
C ASN A 20 -2.05 -5.52 -5.23
N ARG A 21 -2.99 -5.82 -6.16
CA ARG A 21 -3.09 -5.07 -7.43
C ARG A 21 -3.45 -3.60 -7.25
N TYR A 22 -4.26 -3.30 -6.24
CA TYR A 22 -4.67 -1.93 -5.92
C TYR A 22 -3.51 -1.19 -5.29
N GLU A 23 -2.80 -1.81 -4.36
CA GLU A 23 -1.59 -1.27 -3.75
C GLU A 23 -0.51 -0.96 -4.80
N LEU A 24 -0.22 -1.92 -5.68
CA LEU A 24 0.70 -1.72 -6.81
C LEU A 24 0.25 -0.60 -7.75
N HIS A 25 -1.06 -0.42 -7.94
CA HIS A 25 -1.61 0.66 -8.76
C HIS A 25 -1.50 2.03 -8.07
N LEU A 26 -1.67 2.05 -6.75
CA LEU A 26 -1.56 3.25 -5.92
C LEU A 26 -0.10 3.62 -5.67
N GLY A 27 0.83 2.68 -5.80
CA GLY A 27 2.25 2.87 -5.50
C GLY A 27 2.61 2.53 -4.05
N THR A 28 1.74 1.82 -3.34
CA THR A 28 1.95 1.33 -1.97
C THR A 28 2.53 -0.09 -1.98
N SER A 29 2.85 -0.62 -0.81
CA SER A 29 3.60 -1.87 -0.64
C SER A 29 2.67 -3.04 -0.30
N PRO A 30 2.51 -4.04 -1.19
CA PRO A 30 1.63 -5.21 -1.00
C PRO A 30 2.05 -6.19 0.11
N PHE A 31 2.99 -5.79 0.94
CA PHE A 31 3.53 -6.59 2.04
C PHE A 31 3.64 -5.75 3.32
N ALA A 32 3.11 -4.54 3.34
CA ALA A 32 3.20 -3.62 4.45
C ALA A 32 1.91 -2.82 4.57
N ALA A 33 1.11 -3.18 5.57
CA ALA A 33 -0.22 -2.60 5.77
C ALA A 33 -0.22 -1.08 5.92
N ASP A 34 0.91 -0.51 6.33
CA ASP A 34 1.20 0.92 6.44
C ASP A 34 2.54 1.14 5.71
N SER A 35 2.46 1.63 4.47
CA SER A 35 3.62 1.71 3.57
C SER A 35 4.61 2.79 3.95
N ASP A 36 4.15 3.88 4.57
CA ASP A 36 4.98 5.02 4.97
C ASP A 36 5.24 5.12 6.48
N TYR A 37 4.67 4.18 7.25
CA TYR A 37 4.84 3.98 8.69
C TYR A 37 4.30 5.14 9.55
N ASP A 38 3.25 5.83 9.10
CA ASP A 38 2.63 6.95 9.79
C ASP A 38 1.59 6.53 10.86
N GLY A 39 1.22 5.25 10.87
CA GLY A 39 0.23 4.65 11.77
C GLY A 39 -1.17 4.51 11.18
N LEU A 40 -1.37 4.85 9.90
CA LEU A 40 -2.56 4.57 9.12
C LEU A 40 -2.27 3.46 8.12
N THR A 41 -3.23 2.57 7.91
CA THR A 41 -3.10 1.57 6.85
C THR A 41 -3.28 2.17 5.46
N ASP A 42 -2.65 1.62 4.43
CA ASP A 42 -2.79 2.06 3.03
C ASP A 42 -4.28 2.15 2.63
N ARG A 43 -5.10 1.18 3.08
CA ARG A 43 -6.57 1.21 2.93
C ARG A 43 -7.23 2.39 3.64
N GLU A 44 -6.83 2.69 4.88
CA GLU A 44 -7.34 3.85 5.62
C GLU A 44 -6.96 5.15 4.94
N GLU A 45 -5.76 5.23 4.37
CA GLU A 45 -5.31 6.38 3.60
C GLU A 45 -6.08 6.57 2.31
N VAL A 46 -6.36 5.48 1.56
CA VAL A 46 -7.23 5.52 0.37
C VAL A 46 -8.65 6.00 0.70
N ARG A 47 -9.11 5.77 1.93
CA ARG A 47 -10.45 6.16 2.42
C ARG A 47 -10.48 7.55 3.04
N GLY A 48 -9.40 7.96 3.69
CA GLY A 48 -9.18 9.28 4.24
C GLY A 48 -8.59 10.22 3.19
N VAL A 49 -8.47 11.51 3.47
CA VAL A 49 -7.72 12.41 2.58
C VAL A 49 -6.24 12.38 3.03
N HIS A 50 -5.69 11.17 3.12
CA HIS A 50 -4.30 10.92 3.44
C HIS A 50 -3.66 10.32 2.20
N CYS A 51 -2.43 10.69 1.92
CA CYS A 51 -1.79 10.42 0.64
C CYS A 51 -1.03 9.08 0.74
N PRO A 52 -1.54 8.02 0.10
CA PRO A 52 -1.14 6.62 0.38
C PRO A 52 0.31 6.25 0.05
N THR A 53 1.09 7.16 -0.52
CA THR A 53 2.44 6.88 -1.04
C THR A 53 3.55 7.68 -0.38
N ALA A 54 3.17 8.66 0.42
CA ALA A 54 4.02 9.58 1.14
C ALA A 54 3.08 10.65 1.64
N THR A 55 2.91 10.75 2.95
CA THR A 55 2.67 12.04 3.58
C THR A 55 3.43 13.14 2.80
N ASP A 56 2.70 14.13 2.32
CA ASP A 56 3.19 15.34 1.64
C ASP A 56 4.63 15.70 2.07
N PRO A 57 5.61 15.81 1.15
CA PRO A 57 7.00 16.15 1.47
C PRO A 57 7.18 17.54 2.12
N ASN A 58 6.10 18.28 2.37
CA ASN A 58 6.10 19.55 3.09
C ASN A 58 5.70 19.46 4.57
N PHE A 59 5.47 18.27 5.14
CA PHE A 59 5.41 18.13 6.61
C PHE A 59 6.66 17.44 7.14
N HIS A 60 7.21 18.07 8.19
CA HIS A 60 8.58 17.98 8.66
C HIS A 60 8.84 16.79 9.58
#